data_AF-A0A840Q4Z7-F1
#
_entry.id   AF-A0A840Q4Z7-F1
#
_cell.length_a   1.000
_cell.length_b   1.000
_cell.length_c   1.000
_cell.angle_alpha   90.00
_cell.angle_beta   90.00
_cell.angle_gamma   90.00
#
_symmetry.space_group_name_H-M   'P 1'
#
loop_
_entity.id
_entity.type
_entity.pdbx_description
1 polymer ?
#
loop_
_entity_poly.entity_id
_entity_poly.type
_entity_poly.pdbx_seq_one_letter_code
_entity_poly.pdbx_strand_id
1 'polypeptide(L)' 'MSEEYKEFLKEKEIIEKYLEKGLKIEKIYENLDGTVVKFSNSDEEIILTTPNARKLIVTKLIHA' A
#
# COMPACT_ATOMS: atom_id res chain seq x y z
N MET A 1 21.30 -2.76 5.94
CA MET A 1 19.88 -2.63 5.57
C MET A 1 19.12 -2.34 6.85
N SER A 2 18.42 -1.21 6.95
CA SER A 2 17.64 -0.86 8.15
C SER A 2 16.36 -1.70 8.24
N GLU A 3 15.84 -1.90 9.45
CA GLU A 3 14.55 -2.59 9.66
C GLU A 3 13.40 -1.84 8.97
N GLU A 4 13.39 -0.50 9.00
CA GLU A 4 12.42 0.32 8.26
C GLU A 4 12.42 0.01 6.76
N TYR A 5 13.61 -0.15 6.16
CA TYR A 5 13.69 -0.45 4.73
C TYR A 5 13.22 -1.88 4.41
N LYS A 6 13.44 -2.84 5.31
CA LYS A 6 12.88 -4.19 5.16
C LYS A 6 11.35 -4.16 5.22
N GLU A 7 10.78 -3.38 6.11
CA GLU A 7 9.32 -3.24 6.22
C GLU A 7 8.73 -2.59 4.97
N PHE A 8 9.37 -1.54 4.45
CA PHE A 8 9.01 -0.95 3.18
C PHE A 8 9.03 -1.96 2.03
N LEU A 9 10.03 -2.84 1.96
CA LEU A 9 10.10 -3.86 0.91
C LEU A 9 8.92 -4.85 0.96
N LYS A 10 8.49 -5.25 2.16
CA LYS A 10 7.29 -6.09 2.34
C LYS A 10 6.03 -5.36 1.90
N GLU A 11 5.84 -4.12 2.36
CA GLU A 11 4.69 -3.30 1.98
C GLU A 11 4.63 -3.09 0.46
N LYS A 12 5.78 -2.79 -0.16
CA LYS A 12 5.91 -2.63 -1.62
C LYS A 12 5.51 -3.90 -2.36
N GLU A 13 5.99 -5.07 -1.93
CA GLU A 13 5.69 -6.35 -2.58
C GLU A 13 4.18 -6.63 -2.61
N ILE A 14 3.47 -6.37 -1.50
CA ILE A 14 2.02 -6.57 -1.43
C ILE A 14 1.29 -5.59 -2.36
N ILE A 15 1.69 -4.32 -2.35
CA ILE A 15 1.13 -3.29 -3.24
C ILE A 15 1.30 -3.69 -4.71
N GLU A 16 2.51 -4.05 -5.12
CA GLU A 16 2.81 -4.43 -6.50
C GLU A 16 2.03 -5.69 -6.91
N LYS A 17 1.98 -6.71 -6.05
CA LYS A 17 1.18 -7.92 -6.28
C LYS A 17 -0.29 -7.64 -6.55
N TYR A 18 -0.92 -6.71 -5.82
CA TYR A 18 -2.33 -6.38 -6.05
C TYR A 18 -2.53 -5.55 -7.31
N LEU A 19 -1.63 -4.60 -7.59
CA LEU A 19 -1.68 -3.81 -8.82
C LEU A 19 -1.46 -4.67 -10.07
N GLU A 20 -0.52 -5.61 -10.05
CA GLU A 20 -0.26 -6.55 -11.15
C GLU A 20 -1.43 -7.48 -11.44
N LYS A 21 -2.20 -7.83 -10.41
CA LYS A 21 -3.47 -8.56 -10.56
C LYS A 21 -4.61 -7.69 -11.12
N GLY A 22 -4.37 -6.40 -11.36
CA GLY A 22 -5.35 -5.47 -11.89
C GLY A 22 -6.36 -4.97 -10.86
N LEU A 23 -6.11 -5.18 -9.56
CA LEU A 23 -6.97 -4.64 -8.51
C LEU A 23 -6.79 -3.12 -8.46
N LYS A 24 -7.90 -2.40 -8.35
CA LYS A 24 -7.92 -0.94 -8.24
C LYS A 24 -7.99 -0.53 -6.78
N ILE A 25 -7.38 0.58 -6.42
CA ILE A 25 -7.55 1.15 -5.08
C ILE A 25 -8.97 1.69 -4.97
N GLU A 26 -9.74 1.21 -3.99
CA GLU A 26 -11.11 1.63 -3.73
C GLU A 26 -11.16 2.77 -2.70
N LYS A 27 -10.38 2.64 -1.62
CA LYS A 27 -10.41 3.58 -0.50
C LYS A 27 -9.04 3.66 0.18
N ILE A 28 -8.68 4.87 0.61
CA ILE A 28 -7.53 5.13 1.48
C ILE A 28 -8.02 5.93 2.69
N TYR A 29 -7.61 5.54 3.89
CA TYR A 29 -7.92 6.26 5.12
C TYR A 29 -6.85 6.01 6.19
N GLU A 30 -6.80 6.84 7.23
CA GLU A 30 -5.87 6.68 8.36
C GLU A 30 -6.57 6.02 9.55
N ASN A 31 -5.85 5.18 10.29
CA ASN A 31 -6.22 4.73 11.63
C ASN A 31 -5.03 4.85 12.58
N LEU A 32 -5.12 4.28 13.79
CA LEU A 32 -4.06 4.35 14.79
C LEU A 32 -2.80 3.54 14.42
N ASP A 33 -2.92 2.60 13.49
CA ASP A 33 -1.86 1.69 13.07
C ASP A 33 -1.14 2.17 11.80
N GLY A 34 -1.76 3.06 11.02
CA GLY A 34 -1.16 3.69 9.85
C GLY A 34 -2.17 4.05 8.76
N THR A 35 -1.69 4.09 7.50
CA THR A 35 -2.53 4.31 6.33
C THR A 35 -3.14 3.00 5.86
N VAL A 36 -4.44 2.89 5.91
CA VAL A 36 -5.20 1.74 5.40
C VAL A 36 -5.51 1.94 3.92
N VAL A 37 -5.20 0.94 3.12
CA VAL A 37 -5.49 0.89 1.68
C VAL A 37 -6.37 -0.31 1.37
N LYS A 38 -7.55 -0.04 0.85
CA LYS A 38 -8.51 -1.06 0.41
C LYS A 38 -8.50 -1.17 -1.10
N PHE A 39 -8.37 -2.39 -1.61
CA PHE A 39 -8.41 -2.70 -3.03
C PHE A 39 -9.76 -3.30 -3.44
N SER A 40 -10.19 -3.03 -4.67
CA SER A 40 -11.40 -3.57 -5.28
C SER A 40 -11.32 -5.10 -5.33
N ASN A 41 -12.41 -5.79 -5.01
CA ASN A 41 -12.48 -7.26 -5.02
C ASN A 41 -11.45 -7.94 -4.08
N SER A 42 -11.00 -7.23 -3.05
CA SER A 42 -10.22 -7.77 -1.94
C SER A 42 -10.95 -7.49 -0.63
N ASP A 43 -11.20 -8.54 0.16
CA ASP A 43 -11.66 -8.39 1.54
C ASP A 43 -10.51 -8.01 2.49
N GLU A 44 -9.26 -8.09 2.01
CA GLU A 44 -8.06 -7.70 2.76
C GLU A 44 -7.74 -6.22 2.56
N GLU A 45 -7.51 -5.53 3.68
CA GLU A 45 -6.95 -4.19 3.75
C GLU A 45 -5.45 -4.26 4.03
N ILE A 46 -4.67 -3.39 3.39
CA ILE A 46 -3.23 -3.26 3.68
C ILE A 46 -3.05 -2.06 4.62
N ILE A 47 -2.28 -2.24 5.69
CA ILE A 47 -1.87 -1.14 6.57
C ILE A 47 -0.43 -0.76 6.20
N LEU A 48 -0.22 0.49 5.82
CA LEU A 48 1.08 1.06 5.49
C LEU A 48 1.60 1.86 6.67
N THR A 49 2.70 1.38 7.22
CA THR A 49 3.40 1.97 8.35
C THR A 49 4.57 2.83 7.88
N THR A 50 5.22 2.48 6.76
CA THR A 50 6.39 3.23 6.29
C THR A 50 6.01 4.47 5.45
N PRO A 51 6.75 5.59 5.61
CA PRO A 51 6.56 6.77 4.76
C PRO A 51 6.75 6.48 3.26
N ASN A 52 7.67 5.57 2.93
CA ASN A 52 7.98 5.23 1.54
C ASN A 52 6.84 4.46 0.86
N ALA A 53 6.14 3.57 1.57
CA ALA A 53 4.98 2.89 1.00
C ALA A 53 3.80 3.86 0.78
N ARG A 54 3.56 4.81 1.69
CA ARG A 54 2.56 5.87 1.49
C ARG A 54 2.87 6.69 0.23
N LYS A 55 4.12 7.09 0.05
CA LYS A 55 4.58 7.81 -1.16
C LYS A 55 4.36 6.98 -2.43
N LEU A 56 4.65 5.68 -2.39
CA LEU A 56 4.43 4.78 -3.52
C LEU A 56 2.96 4.75 -3.93
N ILE A 57 2.03 4.55 -2.99
CA ILE A 57 0.59 4.54 -3.27
C ILE A 57 0.10 5.84 -3.88
N VAL A 58 0.49 6.99 -3.31
CA VAL A 58 0.12 8.31 -3.86
C VAL A 58 0.65 8.46 -5.29
N THR A 59 1.88 8.01 -5.55
CA THR A 59 2.46 8.04 -6.89
C THR A 59 1.65 7.20 -7.87
N LYS A 60 1.20 6.01 -7.46
CA LYS A 60 0.37 5.12 -8.28
C LYS A 60 -1.01 5.71 -8.57
N LEU A 61 -1.62 6.42 -7.62
CA LEU A 61 -2.90 7.09 -7.84
C LEU A 61 -2.82 8.24 -8.85
N ILE A 62 -1.75 9.03 -8.81
CA ILE A 62 -1.57 10.19 -9.70
C ILE A 62 -1.30 9.75 -11.15
N HIS A 63 -0.69 8.59 -11.34
CA HIS A 63 -0.28 8.09 -12.67
C HIS A 63 -1.15 6.92 -13.18
N ALA A 64 -2.30 6.63 -12.54
CA ALA A 64 -3.24 5.56 -12.91
C ALA A 64 -4.26 6.00 -13.97
#